data_AF-A0A4Q3H8Q2-F1
#
_entry.id   AF-A0A4Q3H8Q2-F1
#
_cell.length_a   1.000
_cell.length_b   1.000
_cell.length_c   1.000
_cell.angle_alpha   90.00
_cell.angle_beta   90.00
_cell.angle_gamma   90.00
#
_symmetry.space_group_name_H-M   'P 1'
#
loop_
_entity.id
_entity.type
_entity.pdbx_description
1 polymer ?
#
loop_
_entity_poly.entity_id
_entity_poly.type
_entity_poly.pdbx_seq_one_letter_code
_entity_poly.pdbx_strand_id
1 'polypeptide(L)'
;MASCRILIIDDSEDDREAIRRMLTRATVNTYEIIEAASGEDGIRLFQESRPHCILLDYSLPGRNGVAVLEEIRKTHPFAAAVMLTGQGSEAIAVDVMKAGAQDYLTKDVISRDMLERAIAHAVGRQELAAKLEEHRQSLEVFSRAMAHDLKEPLRTIRSFGGVVRKS
;
A
#
# COMPACT_ATOMS: atom_id res chain seq x y z
N MET A 1 -19.79 -5.94 -9.60
CA MET A 1 -18.83 -6.40 -8.57
C MET A 1 -17.47 -5.91 -8.99
N ALA A 2 -16.75 -5.18 -8.15
CA ALA A 2 -15.39 -4.74 -8.47
C ALA A 2 -14.45 -5.94 -8.34
N SER A 3 -13.64 -6.21 -9.37
CA SER A 3 -12.62 -7.26 -9.33
C SER A 3 -11.43 -6.78 -8.52
N CYS A 4 -11.07 -7.49 -7.46
CA CYS A 4 -9.92 -7.16 -6.62
C CYS A 4 -8.71 -8.00 -7.05
N ARG A 5 -7.75 -7.37 -7.72
CA ARG A 5 -6.43 -7.97 -8.02
C ARG A 5 -5.59 -8.23 -6.77
N ILE A 6 -5.19 -9.47 -6.57
CA ILE A 6 -4.33 -9.94 -5.49
C ILE A 6 -3.05 -10.51 -6.09
N LEU A 7 -1.90 -10.05 -5.62
CA LEU A 7 -0.59 -10.62 -5.96
C LEU A 7 -0.14 -11.53 -4.83
N ILE A 8 0.10 -12.81 -5.11
CA ILE A 8 0.67 -13.79 -4.19
C ILE A 8 2.16 -13.93 -4.52
N ILE A 9 3.03 -13.73 -3.53
CA ILE A 9 4.48 -13.88 -3.66
C ILE A 9 4.92 -14.95 -2.66
N ASP A 10 5.25 -16.13 -3.15
CA ASP A 10 5.58 -17.30 -2.34
C ASP A 10 6.35 -18.28 -3.23
N ASP A 11 7.45 -18.88 -2.78
CA ASP A 11 8.22 -19.82 -3.58
C ASP A 11 7.55 -21.20 -3.67
N SER A 12 6.72 -21.56 -2.69
CA SER A 12 5.99 -22.82 -2.64
C SER A 12 4.76 -22.81 -3.57
N GLU A 13 4.78 -23.65 -4.62
CA GLU A 13 3.63 -23.82 -5.51
C GLU A 13 2.39 -24.33 -4.78
N ASP A 14 2.59 -25.24 -3.82
CA ASP A 14 1.51 -25.80 -3.01
C ASP A 14 0.82 -24.72 -2.17
N ASP A 15 1.60 -23.80 -1.57
CA ASP A 15 1.06 -22.71 -0.76
C ASP A 15 0.29 -21.71 -1.63
N ARG A 16 0.85 -21.33 -2.80
CA ARG A 16 0.16 -20.47 -3.77
C ARG A 16 -1.15 -21.10 -4.23
N GLU A 17 -1.16 -22.39 -4.55
CA GLU A 17 -2.37 -23.11 -4.92
C GLU A 17 -3.39 -23.16 -3.77
N ALA A 18 -2.96 -23.42 -2.54
CA ALA A 18 -3.85 -23.42 -1.37
C ALA A 18 -4.53 -22.06 -1.19
N ILE A 19 -3.76 -20.97 -1.21
CA ILE A 19 -4.27 -19.59 -1.09
C ILE A 19 -5.20 -19.26 -2.25
N ARG A 20 -4.82 -19.59 -3.50
CA ARG A 20 -5.68 -19.39 -4.67
C ARG A 20 -7.00 -20.12 -4.51
N ARG A 21 -7.01 -21.40 -4.11
CA ARG A 21 -8.25 -22.17 -3.87
C ARG A 21 -9.10 -21.56 -2.76
N MET A 22 -8.47 -20.98 -1.73
CA MET A 22 -9.19 -20.24 -0.70
C MET A 22 -9.84 -19.00 -1.28
N LEU A 23 -9.15 -18.20 -2.10
CA LEU A 23 -9.72 -16.98 -2.68
C LEU A 23 -10.72 -17.22 -3.81
N THR A 24 -10.55 -18.27 -4.63
CA THR A 24 -11.46 -18.54 -5.77
C THR A 24 -12.85 -18.97 -5.34
N ARG A 25 -13.00 -19.68 -4.21
CA ARG A 25 -14.34 -20.06 -3.72
C ARG A 25 -15.03 -18.93 -2.91
N ALA A 26 -14.46 -17.73 -2.91
CA ALA A 26 -15.02 -16.59 -2.17
C ALA A 26 -16.40 -16.25 -2.72
N THR A 27 -17.35 -16.00 -1.83
CA THR A 27 -18.75 -15.73 -2.20
C THR A 27 -19.05 -14.24 -2.26
N VAL A 28 -18.23 -13.41 -1.62
CA VAL A 28 -18.47 -11.98 -1.44
C VAL A 28 -17.78 -11.14 -2.52
N ASN A 29 -16.52 -11.47 -2.84
CA ASN A 29 -15.68 -10.71 -3.79
C ASN A 29 -15.13 -11.61 -4.88
N THR A 30 -15.01 -11.07 -6.09
CA THR A 30 -14.25 -11.70 -7.18
C THR A 30 -12.79 -11.25 -7.09
N TYR A 31 -11.88 -12.21 -6.96
CA TYR A 31 -10.45 -11.95 -6.93
C TYR A 31 -9.79 -12.37 -8.25
N GLU A 32 -8.98 -11.47 -8.79
CA GLU A 32 -8.07 -11.77 -9.91
C GLU A 32 -6.69 -12.05 -9.30
N ILE A 33 -6.21 -13.28 -9.44
CA ILE A 33 -5.00 -13.75 -8.78
C ILE A 33 -3.81 -13.67 -9.74
N ILE A 34 -2.74 -13.05 -9.27
CA ILE A 34 -1.43 -12.99 -9.93
C ILE A 34 -0.44 -13.67 -8.99
N GLU A 35 0.45 -14.49 -9.52
CA GLU A 35 1.38 -15.29 -8.73
C GLU A 35 2.83 -14.99 -9.11
N ALA A 36 3.70 -14.91 -8.10
CA ALA A 36 5.14 -14.81 -8.23
C ALA A 36 5.81 -15.88 -7.37
N ALA A 37 6.80 -16.57 -7.93
CA ALA A 37 7.59 -17.58 -7.23
C ALA A 37 8.85 -17.00 -6.53
N SER A 38 9.13 -15.71 -6.70
CA SER A 38 10.29 -15.04 -6.12
C SER A 38 9.98 -13.59 -5.75
N GLY A 39 10.79 -13.02 -4.86
CA GLY A 39 10.67 -11.62 -4.47
C GLY A 39 10.88 -10.66 -5.64
N GLU A 40 11.87 -10.94 -6.50
CA GLU A 40 12.18 -10.14 -7.69
C GLU A 40 11.03 -10.17 -8.71
N ASP A 41 10.49 -11.34 -8.99
CA ASP A 41 9.32 -11.47 -9.87
C ASP A 41 8.10 -10.77 -9.24
N GLY A 42 7.94 -10.87 -7.92
CA GLY A 42 6.88 -10.19 -7.18
C GLY A 42 6.95 -8.66 -7.31
N ILE A 43 8.15 -8.08 -7.19
CA ILE A 43 8.36 -6.64 -7.38
C ILE A 43 8.05 -6.23 -8.83
N ARG A 44 8.52 -7.00 -9.81
CA ARG A 44 8.23 -6.74 -11.23
C ARG A 44 6.72 -6.77 -11.50
N LEU A 45 6.04 -7.85 -11.09
CA LEU A 45 4.61 -8.01 -11.30
C LEU A 45 3.79 -6.96 -10.56
N PHE A 46 4.24 -6.51 -9.37
CA PHE A 46 3.59 -5.41 -8.66
C PHE A 46 3.59 -4.12 -9.49
N GLN A 47 4.71 -3.81 -10.15
CA GLN A 47 4.84 -2.61 -10.98
C GLN A 47 3.99 -2.69 -12.25
N GLU A 48 3.94 -3.86 -12.88
CA GLU A 48 3.20 -4.10 -14.14
C GLU A 48 1.68 -4.13 -13.92
N SER A 49 1.23 -4.84 -12.89
CA SER A 49 -0.20 -5.17 -12.73
C SER A 49 -0.95 -4.27 -11.75
N ARG A 50 -0.22 -3.52 -10.90
CA ARG A 50 -0.80 -2.65 -9.86
C ARG A 50 -1.89 -3.38 -9.06
N PRO A 51 -1.52 -4.42 -8.30
CA PRO A 51 -2.47 -5.18 -7.50
C PRO A 51 -3.02 -4.31 -6.37
N HIS A 52 -4.23 -4.62 -5.90
CA HIS A 52 -4.84 -3.91 -4.78
C HIS A 52 -4.29 -4.40 -3.43
N CYS A 53 -3.86 -5.66 -3.36
CA CYS A 53 -3.26 -6.24 -2.16
C CYS A 53 -2.17 -7.25 -2.54
N ILE A 54 -1.15 -7.34 -1.70
CA ILE A 54 -0.06 -8.31 -1.80
C ILE A 54 -0.21 -9.31 -0.65
N LEU A 55 -0.20 -10.60 -0.96
CA LEU A 55 -0.01 -11.68 -0.01
C LEU A 55 1.43 -12.16 -0.16
N LEU A 56 2.25 -11.92 0.86
CA LEU A 56 3.71 -12.07 0.75
C LEU A 56 4.21 -13.07 1.77
N ASP A 57 4.88 -14.12 1.31
CA ASP A 57 5.59 -15.01 2.22
C ASP A 57 6.77 -14.30 2.89
N TYR A 58 6.93 -14.53 4.19
CA TYR A 58 8.02 -13.97 4.98
C TYR A 58 9.37 -14.59 4.61
N SER A 59 9.39 -15.89 4.29
CA SER A 59 10.57 -16.75 4.18
C SER A 59 10.89 -17.09 2.73
N LEU A 60 11.02 -16.09 1.87
CA LEU A 60 11.43 -16.30 0.48
C LEU A 60 12.93 -16.66 0.37
N PRO A 61 13.31 -17.55 -0.56
CA PRO A 61 14.71 -17.82 -0.87
C PRO A 61 15.45 -16.56 -1.34
N GLY A 62 16.65 -16.33 -0.80
CA GLY A 62 17.54 -15.23 -1.20
C GLY A 62 17.24 -13.85 -0.58
N ARG A 63 15.96 -13.50 -0.38
CA ARG A 63 15.56 -12.22 0.22
C ARG A 63 14.34 -12.40 1.11
N ASN A 64 14.34 -11.86 2.33
CA ASN A 64 13.16 -11.96 3.20
C ASN A 64 11.97 -11.14 2.65
N GLY A 65 10.74 -11.56 2.97
CA GLY A 65 9.53 -10.87 2.53
C GLY A 65 9.47 -9.41 3.01
N VAL A 66 10.04 -9.10 4.17
CA VAL A 66 10.18 -7.72 4.67
C VAL A 66 10.93 -6.83 3.68
N ALA A 67 12.08 -7.26 3.17
CA ALA A 67 12.87 -6.46 2.24
C ALA A 67 12.20 -6.31 0.86
N VAL A 68 11.38 -7.28 0.46
CA VAL A 68 10.53 -7.17 -0.74
C VAL A 68 9.48 -6.08 -0.54
N LEU A 69 8.78 -6.09 0.60
CA LEU A 69 7.79 -5.08 0.94
C LEU A 69 8.41 -3.67 1.04
N GLU A 70 9.58 -3.55 1.67
CA GLU A 70 10.31 -2.29 1.75
C GLU A 70 10.64 -1.73 0.35
N GLU A 71 11.06 -2.58 -0.59
CA GLU A 71 11.35 -2.16 -1.96
C GLU A 71 10.11 -1.62 -2.68
N ILE A 72 8.98 -2.32 -2.54
CA ILE A 72 7.69 -1.88 -3.10
C ILE A 72 7.29 -0.53 -2.48
N ARG A 73 7.44 -0.38 -1.16
CA ARG A 73 7.01 0.81 -0.43
C ARG A 73 7.87 2.05 -0.68
N LYS A 74 9.10 1.91 -1.19
CA LYS A 74 9.90 3.07 -1.65
C LYS A 74 9.18 3.90 -2.71
N THR A 75 8.42 3.23 -3.58
CA THR A 75 7.65 3.88 -4.65
C THR A 75 6.15 3.95 -4.35
N HIS A 76 5.64 3.03 -3.51
CA HIS A 76 4.23 2.95 -3.13
C HIS A 76 4.10 2.88 -1.60
N PRO A 77 4.27 4.00 -0.88
CA PRO A 77 4.38 4.02 0.59
C PRO A 77 3.20 3.39 1.34
N PHE A 78 2.04 3.34 0.68
CA PHE A 78 0.78 2.83 1.22
C PHE A 78 0.35 1.49 0.62
N ALA A 79 1.22 0.80 -0.14
CA ALA A 79 0.88 -0.51 -0.70
C ALA A 79 0.28 -1.44 0.38
N ALA A 80 -0.87 -2.03 0.05
CA ALA A 80 -1.55 -2.98 0.93
C ALA A 80 -0.84 -4.33 0.84
N ALA A 81 -0.37 -4.83 1.97
CA ALA A 81 0.35 -6.07 2.10
C ALA A 81 -0.05 -6.82 3.38
N VAL A 82 -0.29 -8.11 3.23
CA VAL A 82 -0.48 -9.07 4.32
C VAL A 82 0.68 -10.05 4.24
N MET A 83 1.45 -10.15 5.33
CA MET A 83 2.55 -11.10 5.40
C MET A 83 2.01 -12.48 5.81
N LEU A 84 2.46 -13.53 5.14
CA LEU A 84 2.16 -14.92 5.45
C LEU A 84 3.45 -15.60 5.93
N THR A 85 3.37 -16.50 6.91
CA THR A 85 4.55 -17.29 7.32
C THR A 85 4.16 -18.69 7.77
N GLY A 86 5.03 -19.67 7.52
CA GLY A 86 4.90 -21.02 8.06
C GLY A 86 5.17 -21.09 9.57
N GLN A 87 6.07 -20.28 10.11
CA GLN A 87 6.36 -20.25 11.55
C GLN A 87 6.27 -18.83 12.10
N GLY A 88 5.51 -18.67 13.18
CA GLY A 88 5.31 -17.39 13.82
C GLY A 88 6.09 -17.18 15.10
N SER A 89 6.63 -15.97 15.27
CA SER A 89 7.16 -15.49 16.54
C SER A 89 6.80 -14.02 16.74
N GLU A 90 6.79 -13.55 17.99
CA GLU A 90 6.57 -12.14 18.30
C GLU A 90 7.61 -11.23 17.63
N ALA A 91 8.87 -11.68 17.53
CA ALA A 91 9.93 -10.93 16.87
C ALA A 91 9.63 -10.70 15.38
N ILE A 92 9.18 -11.75 14.67
CA ILE A 92 8.79 -11.66 13.26
C ILE A 92 7.61 -10.69 13.10
N ALA A 93 6.59 -10.79 13.95
CA ALA A 93 5.45 -9.90 13.90
C ALA A 93 5.86 -8.43 14.07
N VAL A 94 6.78 -8.13 15.00
CA VAL A 94 7.31 -6.77 15.21
C VAL A 94 8.02 -6.26 13.96
N ASP A 95 8.87 -7.06 13.34
CA ASP A 95 9.61 -6.66 12.13
C ASP A 95 8.68 -6.42 10.95
N VAL A 96 7.67 -7.28 10.77
CA VAL A 96 6.64 -7.14 9.73
C VAL A 96 5.82 -5.86 9.91
N MET A 97 5.41 -5.56 11.16
CA MET A 97 4.67 -4.33 11.45
C MET A 97 5.52 -3.07 11.26
N LYS A 98 6.81 -3.10 11.62
CA LYS A 98 7.74 -2.00 11.38
C LYS A 98 7.98 -1.75 9.89
N ALA A 99 7.99 -2.81 9.08
CA ALA A 99 8.08 -2.74 7.63
C ALA A 99 6.81 -2.16 6.98
N GLY A 100 5.74 -1.99 7.75
CA GLY A 100 4.49 -1.36 7.33
C GLY A 100 3.50 -2.29 6.63
N ALA A 101 3.61 -3.60 6.84
CA ALA A 101 2.54 -4.51 6.50
C ALA A 101 1.29 -4.17 7.32
N GLN A 102 0.11 -4.33 6.72
CA GLN A 102 -1.14 -4.02 7.39
C GLN A 102 -1.62 -5.15 8.29
N ASP A 103 -1.20 -6.38 7.98
CA ASP A 103 -1.53 -7.56 8.77
C ASP A 103 -0.47 -8.66 8.59
N TYR A 104 -0.51 -9.66 9.48
CA TYR A 104 0.38 -10.80 9.51
C TYR A 104 -0.41 -12.06 9.91
N LEU A 105 -0.33 -13.11 9.09
CA LEU A 105 -1.03 -14.37 9.31
C LEU A 105 -0.08 -15.57 9.26
N THR A 106 -0.33 -16.57 10.09
CA THR A 106 0.38 -17.85 10.07
C THR A 106 -0.34 -18.85 9.14
N LYS A 107 0.41 -19.47 8.23
CA LYS A 107 -0.08 -20.42 7.22
C LYS A 107 -0.72 -21.66 7.85
N ASP A 108 -0.33 -22.05 9.06
CA ASP A 108 -0.88 -23.22 9.75
C ASP A 108 -2.35 -23.05 10.19
N VAL A 109 -2.82 -21.82 10.38
CA VAL A 109 -4.16 -21.52 10.93
C VAL A 109 -4.99 -20.61 10.03
N ILE A 110 -4.47 -20.29 8.84
CA ILE A 110 -5.17 -19.48 7.85
C ILE A 110 -6.49 -20.16 7.44
N SER A 111 -7.57 -19.40 7.53
CA SER A 111 -8.87 -19.77 6.98
C SER A 111 -9.30 -18.75 5.92
N ARG A 112 -10.25 -19.14 5.06
CA ARG A 112 -10.82 -18.27 4.02
C ARG A 112 -11.26 -16.93 4.60
N ASP A 113 -12.07 -16.97 5.65
CA ASP A 113 -12.67 -15.77 6.23
C ASP A 113 -11.61 -14.88 6.88
N MET A 114 -10.56 -15.46 7.46
CA MET A 114 -9.42 -14.69 7.98
C MET A 114 -8.68 -13.98 6.86
N LEU A 115 -8.39 -14.68 5.76
CA LEU A 115 -7.70 -14.11 4.61
C LEU A 115 -8.53 -13.01 3.95
N GLU A 116 -9.83 -13.23 3.74
CA GLU A 116 -10.73 -12.22 3.17
C GLU A 116 -10.82 -10.96 4.05
N ARG A 117 -10.91 -11.12 5.37
CA ARG A 117 -10.89 -9.98 6.30
C ARG A 117 -9.57 -9.23 6.27
N ALA A 118 -8.43 -9.93 6.29
CA ALA A 118 -7.12 -9.31 6.24
C ALA A 118 -6.93 -8.50 4.94
N ILE A 119 -7.33 -9.07 3.80
CA ILE A 119 -7.30 -8.37 2.51
C ILE A 119 -8.20 -7.14 2.54
N ALA A 120 -9.45 -7.26 2.99
CA ALA A 120 -10.39 -6.14 3.05
C ALA A 120 -9.87 -5.00 3.95
N HIS A 121 -9.28 -5.36 5.10
CA HIS A 121 -8.66 -4.39 6.00
C HIS A 121 -7.45 -3.71 5.37
N ALA A 122 -6.55 -4.46 4.73
CA ALA A 122 -5.35 -3.91 4.10
C ALA A 122 -5.71 -2.95 2.97
N VAL A 123 -6.62 -3.35 2.07
CA VAL A 123 -7.11 -2.52 0.96
C VAL A 123 -7.82 -1.28 1.49
N GLY A 124 -8.73 -1.41 2.45
CA GLY A 124 -9.46 -0.27 3.02
C GLY A 124 -8.54 0.76 3.66
N ARG A 125 -7.46 0.33 4.34
CA ARG A 125 -6.44 1.25 4.88
C ARG A 125 -5.65 1.94 3.78
N GLN A 126 -5.29 1.24 2.72
CA GLN A 126 -4.60 1.84 1.58
C GLN A 126 -5.47 2.89 0.88
N GLU A 127 -6.75 2.61 0.65
CA GLU A 127 -7.69 3.56 0.05
C GLU A 127 -7.87 4.80 0.92
N LEU A 128 -7.98 4.63 2.24
CA LEU A 128 -8.09 5.75 3.16
C LEU A 128 -6.82 6.61 3.15
N ALA A 129 -5.64 6.00 3.15
CA ALA A 129 -4.38 6.71 3.06
C ALA A 129 -4.23 7.47 1.74
N ALA A 130 -4.65 6.86 0.62
CA ALA A 130 -4.63 7.51 -0.69
C ALA A 130 -5.55 8.74 -0.73
N LYS A 131 -6.78 8.63 -0.19
CA LYS A 131 -7.73 9.75 -0.10
C LYS A 131 -7.20 10.89 0.78
N LEU A 132 -6.57 10.56 1.91
CA LEU A 132 -5.96 11.57 2.79
C LEU A 132 -4.84 12.33 2.08
N GLU A 133 -3.98 11.63 1.33
CA GLU A 133 -2.90 12.28 0.59
C GLU A 133 -3.43 13.16 -0.56
N GLU A 134 -4.46 12.69 -1.28
CA GLU A 134 -5.12 13.49 -2.32
C GLU A 134 -5.73 14.78 -1.76
N HIS A 135 -6.44 14.69 -0.63
CA HIS A 135 -6.99 15.86 0.05
C HIS A 135 -5.89 16.81 0.55
N ARG A 136 -4.80 16.27 1.10
CA ARG A 136 -3.66 17.05 1.57
C ARG A 136 -3.01 17.84 0.43
N GLN A 137 -2.78 17.19 -0.71
CA GLN A 137 -2.23 17.83 -1.91
C GLN A 137 -3.16 18.91 -2.47
N SER A 138 -4.47 18.65 -2.48
CA SER A 138 -5.46 19.63 -2.93
C SER A 138 -5.46 20.91 -2.08
N LEU A 139 -5.37 20.75 -0.75
CA LEU A 139 -5.26 21.87 0.19
C LEU A 139 -3.95 22.65 0.00
N GLU A 140 -2.83 21.97 -0.24
CA GLU A 140 -1.54 22.64 -0.50
C GLU A 140 -1.56 23.46 -1.80
N VAL A 141 -2.10 22.90 -2.88
CA VAL A 141 -2.24 23.61 -4.17
C VAL A 141 -3.12 24.85 -3.99
N PHE A 142 -4.27 24.69 -3.33
CA PHE A 142 -5.19 25.80 -3.05
C PHE A 142 -4.53 26.88 -2.17
N SER A 143 -3.88 26.48 -1.07
CA SER A 143 -3.18 27.42 -0.18
C SER A 143 -2.07 28.18 -0.91
N ARG A 144 -1.33 27.53 -1.80
CA ARG A 144 -0.27 28.16 -2.59
C ARG A 144 -0.83 29.18 -3.59
N ALA A 145 -1.95 28.87 -4.23
CA ALA A 145 -2.64 29.78 -5.14
C ALA A 145 -3.12 31.05 -4.40
N MET A 146 -3.80 30.90 -3.26
CA MET A 146 -4.24 32.05 -2.46
C MET A 146 -3.08 32.94 -1.99
N ALA A 147 -1.97 32.33 -1.57
CA ALA A 147 -0.79 33.09 -1.14
C ALA A 147 -0.17 33.89 -2.28
N HIS A 148 -0.27 33.43 -3.53
CA HIS A 148 0.15 34.19 -4.71
C HIS A 148 -0.79 35.39 -4.96
N ASP A 149 -2.10 35.12 -5.00
CA ASP A 149 -3.12 36.12 -5.36
C ASP A 149 -3.27 37.23 -4.32
N LEU A 150 -2.93 36.98 -3.05
CA LEU A 150 -2.89 38.01 -2.00
C LEU A 150 -1.60 38.85 -2.06
N LYS A 151 -0.48 38.30 -2.53
CA LYS A 151 0.81 39.01 -2.58
C LYS A 151 0.82 40.10 -3.64
N GLU A 152 0.18 39.89 -4.78
CA GLU A 152 0.11 40.89 -5.86
C GLU A 152 -0.55 42.22 -5.42
N PRO A 153 -1.78 42.24 -4.89
CA PRO A 153 -2.43 43.47 -4.45
C PRO A 153 -1.69 44.11 -3.25
N LEU A 154 -1.14 43.31 -2.32
CA LEU A 154 -0.35 43.84 -1.20
C LEU A 154 0.96 44.51 -1.65
N ARG A 155 1.60 44.00 -2.71
CA ARG A 155 2.78 44.63 -3.32
C ARG A 155 2.43 45.98 -3.94
N THR A 156 1.28 46.07 -4.60
CA THR A 156 0.75 47.31 -5.15
C THR A 156 0.41 48.33 -4.06
N ILE A 157 -0.25 47.93 -2.97
CA ILE A 157 -0.56 48.85 -1.86
C ILE A 157 0.72 49.36 -1.19
N ARG A 158 1.73 48.50 -1.00
CA ARG A 158 3.04 48.92 -0.45
C ARG A 158 3.80 49.89 -1.35
N SER A 159 3.70 49.77 -2.69
CA SER A 159 4.37 50.71 -3.59
C SER A 159 3.74 52.11 -3.52
N PHE A 160 2.41 52.21 -3.34
CA PHE A 160 1.73 53.49 -3.11
C PHE A 160 2.09 54.14 -1.76
N GLY A 161 2.30 53.36 -0.70
CA GLY A 161 2.71 53.89 0.61
C GLY A 161 4.09 54.57 0.62
N GLY A 162 4.99 54.20 -0.30
CA GLY A 162 6.29 54.86 -0.47
C GLY A 162 6.21 56.25 -1.12
N VAL A 163 5.13 56.52 -1.86
CA VAL A 163 4.90 57.80 -2.55
C VAL A 163 4.35 58.86 -1.59
N VAL A 164 3.54 58.47 -0.60
CA VAL A 164 2.92 59.40 0.37
C VAL A 164 3.91 59.91 1.43
N ARG A 165 5.05 59.24 1.62
CA ARG A 165 6.05 59.60 2.66
C ARG A 165 7.13 60.59 2.20
N LYS A 166 7.07 61.07 0.95
CA LYS A 166 8.04 62.01 0.36
C LYS A 166 7.46 63.41 0.03
N SER A 167 6.24 63.71 0.47
CA SER A 167 5.61 65.04 0.33
C SER A 167 5.62 65.81 1.64
#